data_AF-A0A2G9WNT0-F1
#
_entry.id   AF-A0A2G9WNT0-F1
#
_cell.length_a   1.000
_cell.length_b   1.000
_cell.length_c   1.000
_cell.angle_alpha   90.00
_cell.angle_beta   90.00
_cell.angle_gamma   90.00
#
_symmetry.space_group_name_H-M   'P 1'
#
loop_
_entity.id
_entity.type
_entity.pdbx_description
1 polymer ?
#
loop_
_entity_poly.entity_id
_entity_poly.type
_entity_poly.pdbx_seq_one_letter_code
_entity_poly.pdbx_strand_id
1 'polypeptide(L)'
;MKISTLTFIAMYFNSAIDTGRYDDLSIDQVRQEIRAGTIFRFLTTKLGDDIDFSILDTRTETGLLLEWQDMEAAIPAAKKFGVENRGLPLLVAYLLEGIQRRARALS
;
A
#
# COMPACT_ATOMS: atom_id res chain seq x y z
N MET A 1 12.47 -1.42 -7.71
CA MET A 1 11.23 -0.70 -8.07
C MET A 1 11.52 0.79 -8.14
N LYS A 2 11.02 1.48 -9.19
CA LYS A 2 11.22 2.92 -9.38
C LYS A 2 10.37 3.72 -8.38
N ILE A 3 10.88 4.85 -7.89
CA ILE A 3 10.12 5.77 -7.03
C ILE A 3 8.83 6.23 -7.73
N SER A 4 8.89 6.47 -9.04
CA SER A 4 7.72 6.86 -9.84
C SER A 4 6.59 5.83 -9.77
N THR A 5 6.90 4.53 -9.85
CA THR A 5 5.90 3.45 -9.72
C THR A 5 5.18 3.52 -8.38
N LEU A 6 5.92 3.65 -7.27
CA LEU A 6 5.31 3.76 -5.93
C LEU A 6 4.46 5.03 -5.80
N THR A 7 4.91 6.12 -6.41
CA THR A 7 4.21 7.40 -6.40
C THR A 7 2.88 7.31 -7.17
N PHE A 8 2.85 6.64 -8.32
CA PHE A 8 1.60 6.42 -9.06
C PHE A 8 0.58 5.60 -8.26
N ILE A 9 1.00 4.51 -7.61
CA ILE A 9 0.10 3.73 -6.75
C ILE A 9 -0.41 4.58 -5.58
N ALA A 10 0.45 5.41 -4.99
CA ALA A 10 0.04 6.29 -3.89
C ALA A 10 -1.00 7.31 -4.35
N MET A 11 -0.91 7.82 -5.58
CA MET A 11 -1.92 8.69 -6.19
C MET A 11 -3.24 7.97 -6.42
N TYR A 12 -3.24 6.71 -6.88
CA TYR A 12 -4.47 5.91 -6.99
C TYR A 12 -5.16 5.74 -5.62
N PHE A 13 -4.41 5.34 -4.59
CA PHE A 13 -4.99 5.23 -3.25
C PHE A 13 -5.47 6.57 -2.70
N ASN A 14 -4.74 7.66 -2.95
CA ASN A 14 -5.18 8.99 -2.55
C ASN A 14 -6.51 9.36 -3.20
N SER A 15 -6.68 9.09 -4.50
CA SER A 15 -7.94 9.29 -5.21
C SER A 15 -9.05 8.41 -4.64
N ALA A 16 -8.78 7.13 -4.38
CA ALA A 16 -9.77 6.20 -3.81
C ALA A 16 -10.22 6.65 -2.40
N ILE A 17 -9.30 7.15 -1.57
CA ILE A 17 -9.59 7.73 -0.24
C ILE A 17 -10.53 8.94 -0.37
N ASP A 18 -10.26 9.84 -1.31
CA ASP A 18 -11.03 11.07 -1.51
C ASP A 18 -12.51 10.80 -1.81
N THR A 19 -12.81 9.67 -2.46
CA THR A 19 -14.20 9.29 -2.75
C THR A 19 -15.05 8.96 -1.51
N GLY A 20 -14.42 8.59 -0.39
CA GLY A 20 -15.08 8.06 0.80
C GLY A 20 -15.78 6.69 0.62
N ARG A 21 -15.79 6.12 -0.60
CA ARG A 21 -16.50 4.86 -0.93
C ARG A 21 -15.93 3.63 -0.22
N TYR A 22 -14.65 3.70 0.17
CA TYR A 22 -13.91 2.59 0.77
C TYR A 22 -13.57 2.84 2.25
N ASP A 23 -14.29 3.74 2.91
CA ASP A 23 -14.12 4.03 4.34
C ASP A 23 -14.45 2.81 5.23
N ASP A 24 -15.19 1.84 4.69
CA ASP A 24 -15.49 0.55 5.32
C ASP A 24 -14.29 -0.42 5.31
N LEU A 25 -13.26 -0.16 4.49
CA LEU A 25 -12.07 -0.99 4.44
C LEU A 25 -11.22 -0.77 5.70
N SER A 26 -11.32 -1.70 6.64
CA SER A 26 -10.60 -1.62 7.91
C SER A 26 -9.10 -1.87 7.73
N ILE A 27 -8.32 -1.32 8.66
CA ILE A 27 -6.88 -1.59 8.72
C ILE A 27 -6.60 -3.09 8.93
N ASP A 28 -7.39 -3.77 9.76
CA ASP A 28 -7.16 -5.18 10.09
C ASP A 28 -7.35 -6.09 8.88
N GLN A 29 -8.35 -5.79 8.04
CA GLN A 29 -8.59 -6.51 6.80
C GLN A 29 -7.38 -6.36 5.85
N VAL A 30 -6.89 -5.14 5.65
CA VAL A 30 -5.70 -4.90 4.82
C VAL A 30 -4.48 -5.63 5.38
N ARG A 31 -4.24 -5.55 6.68
CA ARG A 31 -3.10 -6.22 7.33
C ARG A 31 -3.19 -7.74 7.19
N GLN A 32 -4.38 -8.32 7.28
CA GLN A 32 -4.60 -9.75 7.04
C GLN A 32 -4.26 -10.13 5.60
N GLU A 33 -4.75 -9.38 4.62
CA GLU A 33 -4.49 -9.64 3.20
C GLU A 33 -3.00 -9.46 2.83
N ILE A 34 -2.28 -8.52 3.47
CA ILE A 34 -0.82 -8.39 3.34
C ILE A 34 -0.13 -9.64 3.88
N ARG A 35 -0.47 -10.08 5.11
CA ARG A 35 0.12 -11.29 5.71
C ARG A 35 -0.18 -12.56 4.91
N ALA A 36 -1.37 -12.66 4.33
CA ALA A 36 -1.79 -13.80 3.51
C ALA A 36 -1.18 -13.79 2.10
N GLY A 37 -0.57 -12.67 1.67
CA GLY A 37 -0.01 -12.54 0.33
C GLY A 37 -1.05 -12.31 -0.76
N THR A 38 -2.26 -11.86 -0.39
CA THR A 38 -3.43 -11.77 -1.28
C THR A 38 -3.89 -10.33 -1.54
N ILE A 39 -3.20 -9.35 -0.97
CA ILE A 39 -3.56 -7.92 -1.01
C ILE A 39 -3.82 -7.35 -2.41
N PHE A 40 -3.00 -7.68 -3.42
CA PHE A 40 -3.20 -7.12 -4.77
C PHE A 40 -4.49 -7.63 -5.40
N ARG A 41 -4.73 -8.94 -5.37
CA ARG A 41 -6.00 -9.53 -5.85
C ARG A 41 -7.19 -8.95 -5.08
N PHE A 42 -7.08 -8.87 -3.75
CA PHE A 42 -8.11 -8.31 -2.91
C PHE A 42 -8.46 -6.86 -3.28
N LEU A 43 -7.44 -6.00 -3.45
CA LEU A 43 -7.63 -4.60 -3.80
C LEU A 43 -8.19 -4.43 -5.22
N THR A 44 -7.74 -5.21 -6.20
CA THR A 44 -8.32 -5.20 -7.55
C THR A 44 -9.81 -5.53 -7.51
N THR A 45 -10.22 -6.52 -6.70
CA THR A 45 -11.64 -6.85 -6.54
C THR A 45 -12.42 -5.78 -5.78
N LYS A 46 -11.84 -5.18 -4.73
CA LYS A 46 -12.54 -4.22 -3.86
C LYS A 46 -12.64 -2.82 -4.48
N LEU A 47 -11.59 -2.34 -5.14
CA LEU A 47 -11.51 -0.98 -5.70
C LEU A 47 -11.97 -0.93 -7.16
N GLY A 48 -11.85 -2.03 -7.92
CA GLY A 48 -12.23 -2.05 -9.34
C GLY A 48 -11.44 -1.02 -10.13
N ASP A 49 -12.15 -0.19 -10.90
CA ASP A 49 -11.57 0.80 -11.82
C ASP A 49 -10.86 1.98 -11.11
N ASP A 50 -10.98 2.10 -9.78
CA ASP A 50 -10.30 3.13 -9.00
C ASP A 50 -8.82 2.82 -8.74
N ILE A 51 -8.33 1.64 -9.17
CA ILE A 51 -6.92 1.28 -9.07
C ILE A 51 -6.43 0.54 -10.31
N ASP A 52 -5.20 0.85 -10.71
CA ASP A 52 -4.50 0.14 -11.79
C ASP A 52 -3.17 -0.43 -11.30
N PHE A 53 -3.11 -1.76 -11.18
CA PHE A 53 -1.88 -2.51 -10.88
C PHE A 53 -1.19 -3.05 -12.14
N SER A 54 -1.70 -2.81 -13.35
CA SER A 54 -1.07 -3.26 -14.60
C SER A 54 0.32 -2.65 -14.83
N ILE A 55 0.63 -1.56 -14.13
CA ILE A 55 1.96 -0.94 -14.09
C ILE A 55 3.02 -1.78 -13.35
N LEU A 56 2.60 -2.84 -12.64
CA LEU A 56 3.49 -3.76 -11.94
C LEU A 56 3.68 -5.03 -12.78
N ASP A 57 4.93 -5.35 -13.10
CA ASP A 57 5.25 -6.72 -13.53
C ASP A 57 5.23 -7.67 -12.31
N THR A 58 5.16 -8.98 -12.55
CA THR A 58 5.10 -10.01 -11.49
C THR A 58 6.22 -9.87 -10.47
N ARG A 59 7.42 -9.50 -10.93
CA ARG A 59 8.59 -9.32 -10.06
C ARG A 59 8.43 -8.11 -9.15
N THR A 60 7.93 -7.01 -9.68
CA THR A 60 7.67 -5.76 -8.97
C THR A 60 6.56 -5.94 -7.96
N GLU A 61 5.45 -6.58 -8.36
CA GLU A 61 4.34 -6.90 -7.45
C GLU A 61 4.82 -7.78 -6.29
N THR A 62 5.55 -8.86 -6.58
CA THR A 62 6.12 -9.75 -5.55
C THR A 62 7.07 -8.98 -4.62
N GLY A 63 7.94 -8.14 -5.17
CA GLY A 63 8.86 -7.32 -4.38
C GLY A 63 8.14 -6.33 -3.46
N LEU A 64 7.04 -5.72 -3.93
CA LEU A 64 6.23 -4.81 -3.14
C LEU A 64 5.46 -5.54 -2.04
N LEU A 65 4.94 -6.73 -2.33
CA LEU A 65 4.30 -7.58 -1.32
C LEU A 65 5.26 -7.90 -0.17
N LEU A 66 6.47 -8.38 -0.49
CA LEU A 66 7.48 -8.71 0.51
C LEU A 66 7.87 -7.48 1.32
N GLU A 67 8.06 -6.33 0.66
CA GLU A 67 8.36 -5.07 1.34
C GLU A 67 7.24 -4.65 2.31
N TRP A 68 5.97 -4.82 1.95
CA TRP A 68 4.83 -4.55 2.83
C TRP A 68 4.72 -5.54 3.99
N GLN A 69 5.02 -6.82 3.76
CA GLN A 69 5.07 -7.83 4.81
C GLN A 69 6.17 -7.52 5.84
N ASP A 70 7.35 -7.11 5.39
CA ASP A 70 8.45 -6.68 6.26
C ASP A 70 8.07 -5.45 7.09
N MET A 71 7.42 -4.46 6.47
CA MET A 71 6.93 -3.27 7.18
C MET A 71 5.86 -3.63 8.21
N GLU A 72 4.91 -4.47 7.85
CA GLU A 72 3.84 -4.95 8.73
C GLU A 72 4.39 -5.70 9.96
N ALA A 73 5.45 -6.48 9.78
CA ALA A 73 6.10 -7.20 10.87
C ALA A 73 6.95 -6.29 11.78
N ALA A 74 7.59 -5.26 11.22
CA ALA A 74 8.60 -4.48 11.93
C ALA A 74 8.12 -3.11 12.43
N ILE A 75 7.07 -2.55 11.86
CA ILE A 75 6.66 -1.16 12.08
C ILE A 75 5.33 -1.09 12.83
N PRO A 76 5.30 -0.48 14.04
CA PRO A 76 4.04 -0.14 14.68
C PRO A 76 3.36 1.02 13.92
N ALA A 77 2.40 0.70 13.05
CA ALA A 77 1.75 1.65 12.15
C ALA A 77 1.15 2.87 12.87
N ALA A 78 0.44 2.65 13.98
CA ALA A 78 -0.10 3.69 14.86
C ALA A 78 0.98 4.72 15.27
N LYS A 79 2.08 4.21 15.83
CA LYS A 79 3.17 5.04 16.37
C LYS A 79 3.98 5.74 15.29
N LYS A 80 4.23 5.09 14.15
CA LYS A 80 5.09 5.65 13.10
C LYS A 80 4.33 6.52 12.11
N PHE A 81 3.13 6.12 11.72
CA PHE A 81 2.38 6.73 10.64
C PHE A 81 1.13 7.47 11.11
N GLY A 82 0.71 7.32 12.36
CA GLY A 82 -0.55 7.89 12.86
C GLY A 82 -1.79 7.26 12.22
N VAL A 83 -1.67 6.05 11.68
CA VAL A 83 -2.76 5.33 11.00
C VAL A 83 -3.20 4.14 11.85
N GLU A 84 -4.47 4.16 12.27
CA GLU A 84 -5.01 3.17 13.22
C GLU A 84 -6.31 2.51 12.77
N ASN A 85 -7.03 3.08 11.81
CA ASN A 85 -8.43 2.71 11.55
C ASN A 85 -8.67 2.18 10.13
N ARG A 86 -8.19 2.91 9.12
CA ARG A 86 -8.56 2.69 7.71
C ARG A 86 -7.43 2.03 6.94
N GLY A 87 -7.79 1.11 6.05
CA GLY A 87 -6.85 0.31 5.26
C GLY A 87 -6.11 1.10 4.19
N LEU A 88 -6.79 1.94 3.41
CA LEU A 88 -6.14 2.69 2.33
C LEU A 88 -5.05 3.67 2.84
N PRO A 89 -5.26 4.45 3.92
CA PRO A 89 -4.19 5.27 4.50
C PRO A 89 -2.97 4.47 4.94
N LEU A 90 -3.13 3.22 5.40
CA LEU A 90 -2.00 2.37 5.76
C LEU A 90 -1.15 2.03 4.53
N LEU A 91 -1.80 1.68 3.41
CA LEU A 91 -1.12 1.36 2.16
C LEU A 91 -0.39 2.58 1.58
N VAL A 92 -1.00 3.77 1.67
CA VAL A 92 -0.32 5.04 1.33
C VAL A 92 0.92 5.22 2.21
N ALA A 93 0.80 5.01 3.53
CA ALA A 93 1.93 5.14 4.44
C ALA A 93 3.08 4.17 4.11
N TYR A 94 2.77 2.93 3.74
CA TYR A 94 3.79 1.95 3.31
C TYR A 94 4.48 2.37 2.01
N LEU A 95 3.74 2.92 1.05
CA LEU A 95 4.33 3.47 -0.18
C LEU A 95 5.23 4.68 0.12
N LEU A 96 4.80 5.61 0.97
CA LEU A 96 5.59 6.77 1.37
C LEU A 96 6.87 6.35 2.11
N GLU A 97 6.81 5.39 3.02
CA GLU A 97 7.99 4.83 3.68
C GLU A 97 8.93 4.16 2.66
N GLY A 98 8.39 3.40 1.70
CA GLY A 98 9.17 2.81 0.62
C GLY A 98 9.87 3.85 -0.27
N ILE A 99 9.19 4.96 -0.58
CA ILE A 99 9.77 6.11 -1.29
C ILE A 99 10.90 6.74 -0.45
N GLN A 100 10.64 7.01 0.84
CA GLN A 100 11.61 7.63 1.75
C GLN A 100 12.87 6.75 1.94
N ARG A 101 12.72 5.42 2.05
CA ARG A 101 13.85 4.48 2.11
C ARG A 101 14.73 4.56 0.86
N ARG A 102 14.12 4.64 -0.32
CA ARG A 102 14.84 4.77 -1.59
C ARG A 102 15.52 6.12 -1.72
N ALA A 103 14.84 7.20 -1.31
CA ALA A 103 15.43 8.55 -1.32
C ALA A 103 16.69 8.62 -0.42
N ARG A 104 16.65 8.03 0.78
CA ARG A 104 17.82 7.92 1.68
C ARG A 104 18.97 7.08 1.12
N ALA A 105 18.70 6.12 0.24
CA ALA A 105 19.73 5.31 -0.39
C ALA A 105 20.45 6.04 -1.55
N LEU A 106 19.90 7.18 -2.00
CA LEU A 106 20.49 8.02 -3.05
C LEU A 106 21.28 9.21 -2.50
N SER A 107 21.12 9.53 -1.22
CA SER A 107 21.86 10.56 -0.49
C SER A 107 23.15 10.02 0.08
#